data_AF-A0A7X9DLF5-F1
#
_entry.id   AF-A0A7X9DLF5-F1
#
_cell.length_a   1.000
_cell.length_b   1.000
_cell.length_c   1.000
_cell.angle_alpha   90.00
_cell.angle_beta   90.00
_cell.angle_gamma   90.00
#
_symmetry.space_group_name_H-M   'P 1'
#
loop_
_entity.id
_entity.type
_entity.pdbx_description
1 polymer ?
#
loop_
_entity_poly.entity_id
_entity_poly.type
_entity_poly.pdbx_seq_one_letter_code
_entity_poly.pdbx_strand_id
1 'polypeptide(L)'
;LGDKAGYSVQDGNGNVFIGYEAGMNETASGKLYIANNASRPLIYGQFSSDTMVVINGTYAQNTSKYTFYVNGTAGGKDSWNSLSDYRLKKDIRTITGALNKVKRLRGVTFQWKDEAPDVQPHIGFIAQEMAEVVPEVVHTEGGIYSVQYAPVTAVLVEAIKEQQHMIEQLQEEIRLLKEEVTNLKH
;
A
#
# COMPACT_ATOMS: atom_id res chain seq x y z
N LEU A 1 -26.03 8.68 20.60
CA LEU A 1 -27.36 8.42 19.97
C LEU A 1 -27.51 6.92 19.78
N GLY A 2 -28.59 6.29 20.23
CA GLY A 2 -28.78 4.84 20.16
C GLY A 2 -28.88 4.21 21.56
N ASP A 3 -29.65 3.14 21.67
CA ASP A 3 -29.82 2.42 22.95
C ASP A 3 -28.46 1.89 23.44
N LYS A 4 -28.16 2.13 24.71
CA LYS A 4 -26.88 1.85 25.38
C LYS A 4 -25.60 2.46 24.74
N ALA A 5 -25.72 3.43 23.83
CA ALA A 5 -24.55 4.13 23.28
C ALA A 5 -23.75 4.83 24.39
N GLY A 6 -22.47 4.48 24.56
CA GLY A 6 -21.61 5.01 25.62
C GLY A 6 -22.07 4.71 27.06
N TYR A 7 -22.94 3.72 27.26
CA TYR A 7 -23.61 3.50 28.55
C TYR A 7 -22.68 3.23 29.73
N SER A 8 -21.57 2.51 29.53
CA SER A 8 -20.61 2.16 30.61
C SER A 8 -19.36 3.04 30.62
N VAL A 9 -19.37 4.16 29.88
CA VAL A 9 -18.23 5.07 29.80
C VAL A 9 -18.17 5.88 31.11
N GLN A 10 -17.26 5.49 32.00
CA GLN A 10 -17.06 6.14 33.30
C GLN A 10 -15.96 7.20 33.27
N ASP A 11 -15.00 7.05 32.36
CA ASP A 11 -13.86 7.93 32.14
C ASP A 11 -13.75 8.26 30.65
N GLY A 12 -13.17 9.42 30.33
CA GLY A 12 -12.94 9.87 28.95
C GLY A 12 -13.94 10.91 28.45
N ASN A 13 -13.44 11.92 27.76
CA ASN A 13 -14.20 13.08 27.30
C ASN A 13 -14.12 13.24 25.77
N GLY A 14 -15.06 13.98 25.18
CA GLY A 14 -15.03 14.32 23.76
C GLY A 14 -15.28 13.13 22.82
N ASN A 15 -15.98 12.10 23.31
CA ASN A 15 -16.34 10.92 22.53
C ASN A 15 -17.64 11.14 21.74
N VAL A 16 -17.76 10.48 20.59
CA VAL A 16 -18.94 10.49 19.73
C VAL A 16 -19.40 9.04 19.52
N PHE A 17 -20.60 8.72 20.03
CA PHE A 17 -21.18 7.37 19.95
C PHE A 17 -22.52 7.39 19.21
N ILE A 18 -22.62 6.61 18.12
CA ILE A 18 -23.80 6.54 17.26
C ILE A 18 -24.17 5.06 16.98
N GLY A 19 -25.33 4.64 17.48
CA GLY A 19 -26.00 3.35 17.27
C GLY A 19 -26.05 2.45 18.53
N TYR A 20 -26.68 1.28 18.40
CA TYR A 20 -26.90 0.33 19.51
C TYR A 20 -25.58 -0.14 20.12
N GLU A 21 -25.39 0.05 21.42
CA GLU A 21 -24.18 -0.30 22.19
C GLU A 21 -22.86 0.29 21.65
N ALA A 22 -22.93 1.32 20.80
CA ALA A 22 -21.75 1.96 20.23
C ALA A 22 -20.85 2.54 21.34
N GLY A 23 -19.59 2.12 21.38
CA GLY A 23 -18.62 2.59 22.38
C GLY A 23 -19.01 2.29 23.83
N MET A 24 -19.91 1.33 24.08
CA MET A 24 -20.46 1.06 25.41
C MET A 24 -19.38 0.87 26.49
N ASN A 25 -18.25 0.25 26.14
CA ASN A 25 -17.15 -0.07 27.06
C ASN A 25 -15.90 0.82 26.83
N GLU A 26 -16.01 1.93 26.11
CA GLU A 26 -14.88 2.83 25.89
C GLU A 26 -14.52 3.58 27.19
N THR A 27 -13.23 3.79 27.42
CA THR A 27 -12.69 4.48 28.62
C THR A 27 -11.72 5.61 28.24
N ALA A 28 -11.31 5.68 26.97
CA ALA A 28 -10.44 6.72 26.45
C ALA A 28 -11.22 7.96 26.00
N SER A 29 -10.49 9.05 25.77
CA SER A 29 -11.03 10.32 25.25
C SER A 29 -10.86 10.44 23.74
N GLY A 30 -11.72 11.26 23.11
CA GLY A 30 -11.60 11.65 21.71
C GLY A 30 -11.82 10.49 20.73
N LYS A 31 -12.80 9.63 20.99
CA LYS A 31 -13.12 8.45 20.17
C LYS A 31 -14.40 8.64 19.39
N LEU A 32 -14.48 8.03 18.21
CA LEU A 32 -15.68 7.93 17.40
C LEU A 32 -16.07 6.45 17.25
N TYR A 33 -17.32 6.13 17.53
CA TYR A 33 -17.92 4.84 17.20
C TYR A 33 -19.24 5.07 16.46
N ILE A 34 -19.33 4.51 15.26
CA ILE A 34 -20.59 4.28 14.56
C ILE A 34 -20.75 2.77 14.46
N ALA A 35 -21.68 2.21 15.23
CA ALA A 35 -21.79 0.77 15.44
C ALA A 35 -23.22 0.35 15.78
N ASN A 36 -23.54 -0.93 15.59
CA ASN A 36 -24.77 -1.56 16.05
C ASN A 36 -24.52 -2.68 17.06
N ASN A 37 -23.34 -2.69 17.67
CA ASN A 37 -22.90 -3.61 18.73
C ASN A 37 -21.66 -3.03 19.43
N ALA A 38 -21.30 -3.59 20.59
CA ALA A 38 -20.17 -3.12 21.39
C ALA A 38 -18.77 -3.48 20.86
N SER A 39 -18.64 -4.48 19.98
CA SER A 39 -17.35 -5.14 19.69
C SER A 39 -16.73 -4.80 18.34
N ARG A 40 -17.57 -4.59 17.32
CA ARG A 40 -17.14 -4.38 15.93
C ARG A 40 -17.87 -3.16 15.36
N PRO A 41 -17.27 -1.97 15.44
CA PRO A 41 -17.85 -0.77 14.84
C PRO A 41 -17.77 -0.84 13.32
N LEU A 42 -18.78 -0.25 12.67
CA LEU A 42 -18.73 0.01 11.23
C LEU A 42 -17.67 1.08 10.94
N ILE A 43 -17.63 2.12 11.78
CA ILE A 43 -16.61 3.17 11.75
C ILE A 43 -16.09 3.37 13.17
N TYR A 44 -14.79 3.15 13.35
CA TYR A 44 -14.03 3.61 14.50
C TYR A 44 -13.22 4.85 14.10
N GLY A 45 -13.04 5.79 15.02
CA GLY A 45 -12.12 6.90 14.82
C GLY A 45 -11.49 7.40 16.10
N GLN A 46 -10.40 8.13 15.94
CA GLN A 46 -9.71 8.84 17.02
C GLN A 46 -9.44 10.27 16.58
N PHE A 47 -9.78 11.23 17.44
CA PHE A 47 -9.55 12.66 17.24
C PHE A 47 -8.24 13.16 17.90
N SER A 48 -7.66 12.37 18.81
CA SER A 48 -6.41 12.67 19.53
C SER A 48 -5.17 12.10 18.82
N SER A 49 -4.01 12.11 19.50
CA SER A 49 -2.59 11.86 19.11
C SER A 49 -2.26 11.21 17.76
N ASP A 50 -3.09 10.32 17.23
CA ASP A 50 -3.08 9.86 15.83
C ASP A 50 -4.50 10.02 15.26
N THR A 51 -4.78 11.11 14.55
CA THR A 51 -6.10 11.30 13.93
C THR A 51 -6.31 10.23 12.87
N MET A 52 -7.33 9.39 13.05
CA MET A 52 -7.58 8.27 12.15
C MET A 52 -9.05 7.89 12.05
N VAL A 53 -9.37 7.22 10.94
CA VAL A 53 -10.64 6.53 10.69
C VAL A 53 -10.34 5.09 10.27
N VAL A 54 -11.03 4.15 10.89
CA VAL A 54 -10.95 2.71 10.67
C VAL A 54 -12.34 2.23 10.27
N ILE A 55 -12.48 1.70 9.05
CA ILE A 55 -13.71 1.12 8.54
C ILE A 55 -13.70 -0.39 8.81
N ASN A 56 -14.83 -0.91 9.33
CA ASN A 56 -15.03 -2.33 9.64
C ASN A 56 -14.00 -2.91 10.63
N GLY A 57 -13.53 -2.11 11.58
CA GLY A 57 -12.52 -2.56 12.54
C GLY A 57 -12.28 -1.58 13.67
N THR A 58 -11.28 -1.89 14.50
CA THR A 58 -10.89 -1.10 15.67
C THR A 58 -9.46 -0.58 15.57
N TYR A 59 -9.04 0.25 16.54
CA TYR A 59 -7.65 0.71 16.67
C TYR A 59 -6.63 -0.44 16.60
N ALA A 60 -6.89 -1.55 17.30
CA ALA A 60 -5.97 -2.68 17.39
C ALA A 60 -5.70 -3.37 16.04
N GLN A 61 -6.60 -3.21 15.07
CA GLN A 61 -6.47 -3.80 13.73
C GLN A 61 -5.70 -2.87 12.78
N ASN A 62 -5.69 -1.56 13.03
CA ASN A 62 -4.88 -0.59 12.29
C ASN A 62 -3.45 -0.51 12.87
N THR A 63 -2.73 -1.62 12.83
CA THR A 63 -1.40 -1.77 13.46
C THR A 63 -0.35 -0.83 12.86
N SER A 64 -0.51 -0.42 11.60
CA SER A 64 0.36 0.55 10.91
C SER A 64 -0.09 2.00 11.05
N LYS A 65 -1.10 2.29 11.88
CA LYS A 65 -1.60 3.64 12.20
C LYS A 65 -1.92 4.52 10.97
N TYR A 66 -2.50 3.94 9.92
CA TYR A 66 -2.93 4.73 8.78
C TYR A 66 -4.03 5.72 9.20
N THR A 67 -3.98 6.96 8.71
CA THR A 67 -5.05 7.95 8.90
C THR A 67 -6.39 7.44 8.37
N PHE A 68 -6.38 6.66 7.30
CA PHE A 68 -7.55 5.97 6.77
C PHE A 68 -7.23 4.50 6.57
N TYR A 69 -7.90 3.62 7.30
CA TYR A 69 -7.72 2.18 7.24
C TYR A 69 -9.05 1.48 6.97
N VAL A 70 -9.04 0.52 6.05
CA VAL A 70 -10.20 -0.33 5.77
C VAL A 70 -9.81 -1.77 6.10
N ASN A 71 -10.51 -2.35 7.08
CA ASN A 71 -10.36 -3.77 7.39
C ASN A 71 -11.17 -4.60 6.39
N GLY A 72 -10.55 -4.91 5.25
CA GLY A 72 -11.16 -5.64 4.15
C GLY A 72 -10.86 -5.00 2.80
N THR A 73 -11.73 -5.22 1.83
CA THR A 73 -11.59 -4.64 0.49
C THR A 73 -12.09 -3.21 0.45
N ALA A 74 -11.36 -2.36 -0.28
CA ALA A 74 -11.77 -1.00 -0.59
C ALA A 74 -11.72 -0.81 -2.11
N GLY A 75 -12.69 -0.09 -2.66
CA GLY A 75 -12.78 0.16 -4.09
C GLY A 75 -13.43 1.50 -4.38
N GLY A 76 -13.16 2.02 -5.57
CA GLY A 76 -13.85 3.15 -6.17
C GLY A 76 -14.24 2.78 -7.60
N LYS A 77 -15.21 3.49 -8.17
CA LYS A 77 -15.53 3.35 -9.60
C LYS A 77 -14.35 3.79 -10.48
N ASP A 78 -13.66 4.83 -10.02
CA ASP A 78 -12.54 5.45 -10.71
C ASP A 78 -11.23 5.25 -9.93
N SER A 79 -10.10 5.57 -10.56
CA SER A 79 -8.78 5.44 -9.96
C SER A 79 -8.56 6.43 -8.81
N TRP A 80 -7.77 6.01 -7.83
CA TRP A 80 -7.33 6.88 -6.74
C TRP A 80 -6.32 7.88 -7.28
N ASN A 81 -6.69 9.17 -7.28
CA ASN A 81 -5.83 10.23 -7.79
C ASN A 81 -4.76 10.60 -6.76
N SER A 82 -3.49 10.57 -7.18
CA SER A 82 -2.35 11.08 -6.41
C SER A 82 -1.84 12.36 -7.06
N LEU A 83 -1.49 13.37 -6.25
CA LEU A 83 -0.92 14.62 -6.75
C LEU A 83 0.41 14.33 -7.48
N SER A 84 0.53 14.82 -8.73
CA SER A 84 1.72 14.56 -9.57
C SER A 84 2.17 15.78 -10.39
N ASP A 85 1.65 16.97 -10.06
CA ASP A 85 1.96 18.23 -10.75
C ASP A 85 3.44 18.62 -10.59
N TYR A 86 4.09 19.03 -11.69
CA TYR A 86 5.50 19.45 -11.70
C TYR A 86 5.79 20.57 -10.69
N ARG A 87 4.85 21.51 -10.49
CA ARG A 87 5.01 22.65 -9.56
C ARG A 87 5.06 22.24 -8.09
N LEU A 88 4.58 21.03 -7.77
CA LEU A 88 4.58 20.47 -6.44
C LEU A 88 5.80 19.56 -6.18
N LYS A 89 6.69 19.40 -7.18
CA LYS A 89 7.87 18.54 -7.12
C LYS A 89 9.15 19.37 -7.13
N LYS A 90 10.20 18.85 -6.48
CA LYS A 90 11.55 19.38 -6.49
C LYS A 90 12.55 18.25 -6.69
N ASP A 91 13.78 18.58 -7.09
CA ASP A 91 14.88 17.62 -7.25
C ASP A 91 14.54 16.43 -8.19
N ILE A 92 13.84 16.72 -9.29
CA ILE A 92 13.35 15.72 -10.24
C ILE A 92 14.52 15.09 -10.98
N ARG A 93 14.65 13.76 -10.87
CA ARG A 93 15.67 12.94 -11.54
C ARG A 93 15.02 11.72 -12.17
N THR A 94 15.53 11.29 -13.32
CA THR A 94 15.13 10.02 -13.95
C THR A 94 15.59 8.85 -13.07
N ILE A 95 14.78 7.80 -12.99
CA ILE A 95 15.14 6.55 -12.29
C ILE A 95 16.17 5.82 -13.14
N THR A 96 17.37 5.64 -12.61
CA THR A 96 18.47 4.95 -13.30
C THR A 96 18.69 3.54 -12.76
N GLY A 97 19.15 2.61 -13.60
CA GLY A 97 19.39 1.22 -13.21
C GLY A 97 18.09 0.48 -12.90
N ALA A 98 17.00 0.92 -13.55
CA ALA A 98 15.66 0.45 -13.29
C ALA A 98 15.50 -1.03 -13.67
N LEU A 99 16.10 -1.47 -14.78
CA LEU A 99 16.10 -2.87 -15.19
C LEU A 99 16.80 -3.76 -14.15
N ASN A 100 17.94 -3.30 -13.61
CA ASN A 100 18.65 -4.02 -12.56
C ASN A 100 17.85 -4.09 -11.26
N LYS A 101 17.12 -3.03 -10.90
CA LYS A 101 16.18 -3.05 -9.77
C LYS A 101 15.09 -4.09 -10.01
N VAL A 102 14.41 -4.06 -11.15
CA VAL A 102 13.35 -5.02 -11.49
C VAL A 102 13.84 -6.46 -11.47
N LYS A 103 15.04 -6.74 -12.00
CA LYS A 103 15.65 -8.08 -11.98
C LYS A 103 15.94 -8.61 -10.56
N ARG A 104 16.10 -7.73 -9.58
CA ARG A 104 16.30 -8.10 -8.16
C ARG A 104 14.99 -8.26 -7.39
N LEU A 105 13.87 -7.76 -7.90
CA LEU A 105 12.57 -7.92 -7.27
C LEU A 105 12.06 -9.35 -7.46
N ARG A 106 11.45 -9.88 -6.40
CA ARG A 106 10.86 -11.22 -6.40
C ARG A 106 9.36 -11.13 -6.14
N GLY A 107 8.56 -11.46 -7.17
CA GLY A 107 7.13 -11.67 -6.99
C GLY A 107 6.90 -12.97 -6.21
N VAL A 108 5.98 -12.94 -5.25
CA VAL A 108 5.66 -14.08 -4.37
C VAL A 108 4.16 -14.33 -4.33
N THR A 109 3.78 -15.58 -4.07
CA THR A 109 2.45 -15.93 -3.59
C THR A 109 2.52 -16.17 -2.09
N PHE A 110 1.45 -15.83 -1.35
CA PHE A 110 1.41 -15.99 0.10
C PHE A 110 -0.02 -16.14 0.64
N GLN A 111 -0.13 -16.60 1.88
CA GLN A 111 -1.35 -16.56 2.69
C GLN A 111 -1.02 -15.81 3.98
N TRP A 112 -2.00 -15.09 4.53
CA TRP A 112 -1.83 -14.43 5.83
C TRP A 112 -1.85 -15.46 6.96
N LYS A 113 -1.17 -15.17 8.07
CA LYS A 113 -1.03 -16.10 9.20
C LYS A 113 -2.36 -16.39 9.90
N ASP A 114 -3.31 -15.47 9.81
CA ASP A 114 -4.64 -15.50 10.42
C ASP A 114 -5.75 -15.84 9.41
N GLU A 115 -5.39 -16.18 8.17
CA GLU A 115 -6.35 -16.66 7.18
C GLU A 115 -6.71 -18.14 7.38
N ALA A 116 -7.94 -18.48 6.99
CA ALA A 116 -8.36 -19.88 6.93
C ALA A 116 -7.60 -20.63 5.82
N PRO A 117 -7.31 -21.95 5.98
CA PRO A 117 -6.49 -22.70 5.04
C PRO A 117 -7.02 -22.75 3.59
N ASP A 118 -8.32 -22.55 3.40
CA ASP A 118 -9.03 -22.61 2.13
C ASP A 118 -9.08 -21.27 1.37
N VAL A 119 -8.50 -20.20 1.94
CA VAL A 119 -8.38 -18.92 1.26
C VAL A 119 -7.36 -19.03 0.10
N GLN A 120 -7.75 -18.53 -1.07
CA GLN A 120 -6.87 -18.50 -2.23
C GLN A 120 -5.60 -17.69 -1.95
N PRO A 121 -4.42 -18.15 -2.39
CA PRO A 121 -3.18 -17.39 -2.20
C PRO A 121 -3.24 -16.00 -2.83
N HIS A 122 -2.69 -15.03 -2.12
CA HIS A 122 -2.46 -13.67 -2.60
C HIS A 122 -1.18 -13.60 -3.42
N ILE A 123 -1.06 -12.57 -4.27
CA ILE A 123 0.17 -12.25 -5.02
C ILE A 123 0.70 -10.90 -4.54
N GLY A 124 2.01 -10.79 -4.37
CA GLY A 124 2.64 -9.53 -4.00
C GLY A 124 4.14 -9.62 -3.91
N PHE A 125 4.71 -8.81 -3.02
CA PHE A 125 6.14 -8.73 -2.73
C PHE A 125 6.39 -8.86 -1.22
N ILE A 126 7.61 -9.26 -0.86
CA ILE A 126 8.12 -9.13 0.51
C ILE A 126 8.68 -7.72 0.70
N ALA A 127 8.07 -6.94 1.59
CA ALA A 127 8.40 -5.54 1.79
C ALA A 127 9.87 -5.30 2.20
N GLN A 128 10.44 -6.22 2.98
CA GLN A 128 11.85 -6.18 3.40
C GLN A 128 12.80 -6.36 2.21
N GLU A 129 12.48 -7.28 1.29
CA GLU A 129 13.26 -7.47 0.05
C GLU A 129 13.15 -6.22 -0.84
N MET A 130 11.96 -5.61 -0.90
CA MET A 130 11.78 -4.35 -1.62
C MET A 130 12.59 -3.20 -1.00
N ALA A 131 12.75 -3.16 0.33
CA ALA A 131 13.51 -2.12 1.01
C ALA A 131 14.99 -2.09 0.57
N GLU A 132 15.55 -3.24 0.18
CA GLU A 132 16.92 -3.36 -0.31
C GLU A 132 17.12 -2.96 -1.79
N VAL A 133 16.01 -2.81 -2.54
CA VAL A 133 16.03 -2.62 -4.00
C VAL A 133 15.40 -1.28 -4.39
N VAL A 134 14.22 -0.99 -3.85
CA VAL A 134 13.40 0.21 -4.10
C VAL A 134 12.83 0.70 -2.74
N PRO A 135 13.67 1.20 -1.82
CA PRO A 135 13.22 1.65 -0.50
C PRO A 135 12.15 2.74 -0.55
N GLU A 136 12.09 3.50 -1.63
CA GLU A 136 11.18 4.65 -1.80
C GLU A 136 9.69 4.25 -1.80
N VAL A 137 9.39 2.97 -2.06
CA VAL A 137 8.01 2.46 -2.04
C VAL A 137 7.66 1.72 -0.75
N VAL A 138 8.59 1.62 0.19
CA VAL A 138 8.41 0.87 1.43
C VAL A 138 8.20 1.84 2.58
N HIS A 139 7.19 1.56 3.41
CA HIS A 139 6.95 2.26 4.66
C HIS A 139 7.11 1.32 5.83
N THR A 140 7.54 1.84 6.98
CA THR A 140 7.69 1.06 8.21
C THR A 140 7.14 1.85 9.37
N GLU A 141 6.16 1.28 10.08
CA GLU A 141 5.58 1.82 11.31
C GLU A 141 5.45 0.69 12.33
N GLY A 142 5.92 0.90 13.56
CA GLY A 142 5.83 -0.10 14.63
C GLY A 142 6.52 -1.45 14.32
N GLY A 143 7.52 -1.45 13.44
CA GLY A 143 8.22 -2.67 13.00
C GLY A 143 7.50 -3.46 11.89
N ILE A 144 6.35 -2.98 11.42
CA ILE A 144 5.59 -3.57 10.32
C ILE A 144 5.94 -2.84 9.03
N TYR A 145 6.31 -3.59 8.00
CA TYR A 145 6.65 -3.07 6.68
C TYR A 145 5.44 -3.14 5.75
N SER A 146 5.22 -2.09 4.97
CA SER A 146 4.18 -2.02 3.94
C SER A 146 4.74 -1.45 2.64
N VAL A 147 4.01 -1.67 1.53
CA VAL A 147 4.47 -1.30 0.18
C VAL A 147 3.41 -0.46 -0.52
N GLN A 148 3.84 0.64 -1.12
CA GLN A 148 3.07 1.38 -2.10
C GLN A 148 3.29 0.76 -3.49
N TYR A 149 2.29 0.04 -3.99
CA TYR A 149 2.41 -0.66 -5.29
C TYR A 149 2.38 0.31 -6.48
N ALA A 150 1.59 1.38 -6.42
CA ALA A 150 1.41 2.27 -7.57
C ALA A 150 2.72 2.91 -8.08
N PRO A 151 3.62 3.44 -7.23
CA PRO A 151 4.89 4.00 -7.69
C PRO A 151 5.85 2.98 -8.34
N VAL A 152 5.70 1.67 -8.08
CA VAL A 152 6.53 0.63 -8.72
C VAL A 152 6.40 0.69 -10.25
N THR A 153 5.25 1.11 -10.78
CA THR A 153 5.03 1.28 -12.22
C THR A 153 6.00 2.27 -12.86
N ALA A 154 6.44 3.32 -12.16
CA ALA A 154 7.44 4.25 -12.68
C ALA A 154 8.82 3.58 -12.85
N VAL A 155 9.18 2.67 -11.95
CA VAL A 155 10.39 1.84 -12.08
C VAL A 155 10.27 0.91 -13.29
N LEU A 156 9.10 0.30 -13.49
CA LEU A 156 8.85 -0.57 -14.64
C LEU A 156 8.96 0.19 -15.97
N VAL A 157 8.47 1.43 -16.04
CA VAL A 157 8.58 2.28 -17.25
C VAL A 157 10.05 2.49 -17.64
N GLU A 158 10.90 2.90 -16.69
CA GLU A 158 12.33 3.10 -17.00
C GLU A 158 13.05 1.77 -17.26
N ALA A 159 12.65 0.67 -16.61
CA ALA A 159 13.21 -0.65 -16.90
C ALA A 159 12.90 -1.13 -18.33
N ILE A 160 11.69 -0.88 -18.82
CA ILE A 160 11.29 -1.18 -20.20
C ILE A 160 12.09 -0.32 -21.19
N LYS A 161 12.32 0.97 -20.89
CA LYS A 161 13.15 1.83 -21.73
C LYS A 161 14.61 1.36 -21.80
N GLU A 162 15.19 1.00 -20.64
CA GLU A 162 16.53 0.42 -20.59
C GLU A 162 16.61 -0.89 -21.39
N GLN A 163 15.61 -1.77 -21.25
CA GLN A 163 15.52 -3.01 -22.03
C GLN A 163 15.38 -2.75 -23.53
N GLN A 164 14.55 -1.77 -23.93
CA GLN A 164 14.33 -1.41 -25.33
C GLN A 164 15.63 -0.91 -25.98
N HIS A 165 16.39 -0.07 -25.29
CA HIS A 165 17.70 0.38 -25.75
C HIS A 165 18.66 -0.79 -25.97
N MET A 166 18.70 -1.77 -25.07
CA MET A 166 19.53 -2.97 -25.26
C MET A 166 19.10 -3.79 -26.49
N ILE A 167 17.80 -3.90 -26.76
CA ILE A 167 17.28 -4.61 -27.94
C ILE A 167 17.72 -3.90 -29.22
N GLU A 168 17.62 -2.58 -29.29
CA GLU A 168 18.04 -1.79 -30.44
C GLU A 168 19.55 -1.94 -30.71
N GLN A 169 20.38 -1.91 -29.67
CA GLN A 169 21.81 -2.16 -29.79
C GLN A 169 22.13 -3.56 -30.34
N LEU A 170 21.46 -4.60 -29.82
CA LEU A 170 21.63 -5.97 -30.28
C LEU A 170 21.19 -6.15 -31.73
N GLN A 171 20.09 -5.50 -32.14
CA GLN A 171 19.60 -5.55 -33.52
C GLN A 171 20.60 -4.92 -34.50
N GLU A 172 21.21 -3.80 -34.11
CA GLU A 172 22.22 -3.12 -34.92
C GLU A 172 23.49 -3.96 -35.05
N GLU A 173 23.96 -4.58 -33.96
CA GLU A 173 25.12 -5.48 -33.99
C GLU A 173 24.85 -6.68 -34.92
N ILE A 174 23.66 -7.28 -34.83
CA ILE A 174 23.25 -8.38 -35.72
C ILE A 174 23.22 -7.92 -37.19
N ARG A 175 22.80 -6.68 -37.48
CA ARG A 175 22.79 -6.13 -38.84
C ARG A 175 24.21 -6.03 -39.39
N LEU A 176 25.12 -5.44 -38.63
CA LEU A 176 26.53 -5.28 -39.02
C LEU A 176 27.22 -6.64 -39.23
N LEU A 177 27.01 -7.60 -38.34
CA LEU A 177 27.57 -8.95 -38.46
C LEU A 177 27.04 -9.68 -39.71
N LYS A 178 25.76 -9.51 -40.06
CA LYS A 178 25.19 -10.09 -41.28
C LYS A 178 25.82 -9.50 -42.55
N GLU A 179 26.09 -8.20 -42.56
CA GLU A 179 26.77 -7.53 -43.68
C GLU A 179 28.21 -8.04 -43.84
N GLU A 180 28.96 -8.16 -42.75
CA GLU A 180 30.32 -8.70 -42.75
C GLU A 180 30.38 -10.15 -43.27
N VAL A 181 29.50 -11.02 -42.77
CA VAL A 181 29.41 -12.42 -43.23
C VAL A 181 29.04 -12.51 -44.71
N THR A 182 28.26 -11.56 -45.23
CA THR A 182 27.88 -11.52 -46.64
C THR A 182 29.08 -11.13 -47.50
N ASN A 183 29.85 -10.12 -47.07
CA ASN A 183 31.05 -9.67 -47.75
C ASN A 183 32.17 -10.72 -47.77
N LEU A 184 32.29 -11.56 -46.74
CA LEU A 184 33.29 -12.65 -46.68
C LEU A 184 32.96 -13.86 -47.58
N LYS A 185 31.72 -13.96 -48.06
CA LYS A 185 31.27 -15.05 -48.95
C LYS A 185 31.39 -14.70 -50.44
N HIS A 186 31.88 -13.50 -50.76
CA HIS A 186 32.21 -13.05 -52.12
C HIS A 186 33.72 -12.93 -52.27
#